data_AF-A0A212LVW6-F1
#
_entry.id   AF-A0A212LVW6-F1
#
_cell.length_a   1.000
_cell.length_b   1.000
_cell.length_c   1.000
_cell.angle_alpha   90.00
_cell.angle_beta   90.00
_cell.angle_gamma   90.00
#
_symmetry.space_group_name_H-M   'P 1'
#
loop_
_entity.id
_entity.type
_entity.pdbx_description
1 polymer ?
#
loop_
_entity_poly.entity_id
_entity_poly.type
_entity_poly.pdbx_seq_one_letter_code
_entity_poly.pdbx_strand_id
1 'polypeptide(L)'
;MKSLHAERHLARKLELLGQMTANTEKLQRFILKRNMLGLKRVLQEMDRLIEELSAINILLASQVNGWQQPAGFQAAAKDLALQQTALVTAYRQTLQAAAAEQQQIAGELRELRAAQRLQTGYAGSWAPHPGGRLSVKG
;
A
#
# COMPACT_ATOMS: atom_id res chain seq x y z
N MET A 1 -35.53 -19.45 -7.54
CA MET A 1 -35.10 -18.28 -6.74
C MET A 1 -33.66 -18.33 -6.24
N LYS A 2 -33.03 -19.50 -6.00
CA LYS A 2 -31.64 -19.58 -5.50
C LYS A 2 -30.56 -19.07 -6.48
N SER A 3 -30.76 -19.17 -7.80
CA SER A 3 -29.77 -18.71 -8.80
C SER A 3 -29.62 -17.18 -8.86
N LEU A 4 -30.68 -16.41 -8.61
CA LEU A 4 -30.64 -14.94 -8.64
C LEU A 4 -29.78 -14.34 -7.51
N HIS A 5 -29.70 -15.00 -6.35
CA HIS A 5 -28.85 -14.56 -5.25
C HIS A 5 -27.37 -14.83 -5.54
N ALA A 6 -27.08 -15.97 -6.16
CA ALA A 6 -25.74 -16.36 -6.60
C ALA A 6 -25.13 -15.34 -7.56
N GLU A 7 -25.87 -14.99 -8.61
CA GLU A 7 -25.45 -14.03 -9.63
C GLU A 7 -25.18 -12.65 -9.05
N ARG A 8 -26.01 -12.19 -8.10
CA ARG A 8 -25.79 -10.92 -7.39
C ARG A 8 -24.51 -10.92 -6.56
N HIS A 9 -24.23 -12.01 -5.84
CA HIS A 9 -22.99 -12.12 -5.05
C HIS A 9 -21.74 -12.18 -5.93
N LEU A 10 -21.81 -12.85 -7.08
CA LEU A 10 -20.71 -12.86 -8.07
C LEU A 10 -20.50 -11.48 -8.70
N ALA A 11 -21.57 -10.80 -9.10
CA ALA A 11 -21.50 -9.45 -9.65
C ALA A 11 -20.88 -8.47 -8.65
N ARG A 12 -21.30 -8.55 -7.36
CA ARG A 12 -20.71 -7.73 -6.31
C ARG A 12 -19.23 -8.06 -6.09
N LYS A 13 -18.85 -9.34 -6.14
CA LYS A 13 -17.45 -9.77 -6.05
C LYS A 13 -16.59 -9.15 -7.17
N LEU A 14 -17.09 -9.14 -8.41
CA LEU A 14 -16.42 -8.50 -9.54
C LEU A 14 -16.26 -6.98 -9.32
N GLU A 15 -17.31 -6.32 -8.84
CA GLU A 15 -17.28 -4.89 -8.53
C GLU A 15 -16.20 -4.57 -7.49
N LEU A 16 -16.13 -5.34 -6.40
CA LEU A 16 -15.12 -5.18 -5.35
C LEU A 16 -13.69 -5.36 -5.90
N LEU A 17 -13.46 -6.37 -6.75
CA LEU A 17 -12.15 -6.57 -7.39
C LEU A 17 -11.77 -5.38 -8.29
N GLY A 18 -12.74 -4.79 -9.01
CA GLY A 18 -12.53 -3.58 -9.77
C GLY A 18 -12.12 -2.39 -8.89
N GLN A 19 -12.82 -2.20 -7.76
CA GLN A 19 -12.49 -1.14 -6.79
C GLN A 19 -11.09 -1.36 -6.16
N MET A 20 -10.75 -2.59 -5.80
CA MET A 20 -9.42 -2.94 -5.28
C MET A 20 -8.31 -2.69 -6.30
N THR A 21 -8.58 -2.94 -7.59
CA THR A 21 -7.63 -2.66 -8.67
C THR A 21 -7.36 -1.16 -8.78
N ALA A 22 -8.43 -0.34 -8.85
CA ALA A 22 -8.31 1.11 -8.89
C ALA A 22 -7.59 1.68 -7.65
N ASN A 23 -7.83 1.10 -6.48
CA ASN A 23 -7.14 1.51 -5.26
C ASN A 23 -5.66 1.09 -5.25
N THR A 24 -5.31 -0.06 -5.83
CA THR A 24 -3.91 -0.49 -6.01
C THR A 24 -3.13 0.51 -6.88
N GLU A 25 -3.72 0.98 -7.97
CA GLU A 25 -3.13 2.03 -8.81
C GLU A 25 -2.98 3.38 -8.07
N LYS A 26 -3.94 3.73 -7.21
CA LYS A 26 -3.82 4.92 -6.33
C LYS A 26 -2.67 4.76 -5.34
N LEU A 27 -2.54 3.59 -4.71
CA LEU A 27 -1.43 3.30 -3.79
C LEU A 27 -0.09 3.49 -4.48
N GLN A 28 0.09 2.91 -5.67
CA GLN A 28 1.31 3.06 -6.45
C GLN A 28 1.62 4.54 -6.73
N ARG A 29 0.63 5.33 -7.18
CA ARG A 29 0.81 6.77 -7.42
C ARG A 29 1.16 7.54 -6.15
N PHE A 30 0.58 7.19 -5.00
CA PHE A 30 0.88 7.87 -3.75
C PHE A 30 2.24 7.49 -3.18
N ILE A 31 2.70 6.25 -3.36
CA ILE A 31 4.07 5.81 -3.02
C ILE A 31 5.07 6.69 -3.78
N LEU A 32 4.95 6.74 -5.11
CA LEU A 32 5.86 7.52 -5.96
C LEU A 32 5.85 9.02 -5.65
N LYS A 33 4.72 9.55 -5.15
CA LYS A 33 4.59 10.96 -4.75
C LYS A 33 4.89 11.20 -3.27
N ARG A 34 5.29 10.18 -2.50
CA ARG A 34 5.48 10.24 -1.04
C ARG A 34 4.28 10.80 -0.27
N ASN A 35 3.06 10.59 -0.78
CA ASN A 35 1.84 11.12 -0.17
C ASN A 35 1.30 10.18 0.92
N MET A 36 1.81 10.33 2.14
CA MET A 36 1.47 9.46 3.29
C MET A 36 0.01 9.55 3.73
N LEU A 37 -0.62 10.73 3.64
CA LEU A 37 -2.03 10.89 3.99
C LEU A 37 -2.93 10.16 2.99
N GLY A 38 -2.62 10.30 1.70
CA GLY A 38 -3.28 9.56 0.63
C GLY A 38 -3.12 8.05 0.80
N LEU A 39 -1.91 7.58 1.14
CA LEU A 39 -1.66 6.16 1.41
C LEU A 39 -2.50 5.64 2.57
N LYS A 40 -2.49 6.33 3.72
CA LYS A 40 -3.26 5.91 4.90
C LYS A 40 -4.75 5.77 4.58
N ARG A 41 -5.32 6.75 3.87
CA ARG A 41 -6.72 6.72 3.47
C ARG A 41 -7.03 5.54 2.55
N VAL A 42 -6.24 5.31 1.51
CA VAL A 42 -6.49 4.24 0.55
C VAL A 42 -6.30 2.86 1.18
N LEU A 43 -5.35 2.70 2.12
CA LEU A 43 -5.20 1.46 2.88
C LEU A 43 -6.44 1.15 3.73
N GLN A 44 -7.01 2.14 4.41
CA GLN A 44 -8.27 1.95 5.16
C GLN A 44 -9.44 1.59 4.24
N GLU A 45 -9.50 2.19 3.04
CA GLU A 45 -10.50 1.82 2.03
C GLU A 45 -10.28 0.37 1.56
N MET A 46 -9.02 -0.05 1.35
CA MET A 46 -8.68 -1.43 0.98
C MET A 46 -9.04 -2.45 2.06
N ASP A 47 -8.79 -2.15 3.34
CA ASP A 47 -9.15 -3.05 4.45
C ASP A 47 -10.65 -3.34 4.46
N ARG A 48 -11.49 -2.30 4.29
CA ARG A 48 -12.94 -2.46 4.19
C ARG A 48 -13.37 -3.31 2.99
N LEU A 49 -12.72 -3.13 1.84
CA LEU A 49 -13.02 -3.93 0.65
C LEU A 49 -12.64 -5.40 0.85
N ILE A 50 -11.53 -5.68 1.56
CA ILE A 50 -11.10 -7.04 1.90
C ILE A 50 -12.11 -7.69 2.85
N GLU A 51 -12.57 -6.96 3.87
CA GLU A 51 -13.60 -7.44 4.79
C GLU A 51 -14.89 -7.78 4.02
N GLU A 52 -15.35 -6.89 3.14
CA GLU A 52 -16.56 -7.12 2.34
C GLU A 52 -16.40 -8.32 1.39
N LEU A 53 -15.24 -8.43 0.73
CA LEU A 53 -14.92 -9.56 -0.15
C LEU A 53 -14.91 -10.88 0.63
N SER A 54 -14.38 -10.87 1.86
CA SER A 54 -14.36 -12.05 2.73
C SER A 54 -15.77 -12.50 3.12
N ALA A 55 -16.65 -11.56 3.46
CA ALA A 55 -18.04 -11.84 3.79
C ALA A 55 -18.78 -12.48 2.60
N ILE A 56 -18.57 -11.93 1.39
CA ILE A 56 -19.15 -12.49 0.16
C ILE A 56 -18.61 -13.90 -0.11
N ASN A 57 -17.31 -14.14 0.08
CA ASN A 57 -16.75 -15.48 -0.11
C ASN A 57 -17.35 -16.50 0.86
N ILE A 58 -17.59 -16.13 2.12
CA ILE A 58 -18.26 -16.99 3.10
C ILE A 58 -19.70 -17.30 2.66
N LEU A 59 -20.44 -16.28 2.21
CA LEU A 59 -21.81 -16.44 1.71
C LEU A 59 -21.84 -17.38 0.50
N LEU A 60 -20.96 -17.17 -0.48
CA LEU A 60 -20.83 -18.04 -1.65
C LEU A 60 -20.50 -19.47 -1.24
N ALA A 61 -19.52 -19.68 -0.35
CA ALA A 61 -19.08 -21.00 0.11
C ALA A 61 -20.19 -21.78 0.83
N SER A 62 -20.97 -21.12 1.69
CA SER A 62 -22.06 -21.75 2.44
C SER A 62 -23.22 -22.23 1.55
N GLN A 63 -23.33 -21.72 0.32
CA GLN A 63 -24.44 -22.01 -0.58
C GLN A 63 -24.09 -23.04 -1.68
N VAL A 64 -22.81 -23.42 -1.83
CA VAL A 64 -22.29 -24.30 -2.91
C VAL A 64 -23.00 -25.66 -3.00
N ASN A 65 -23.44 -26.23 -1.87
CA ASN A 65 -24.05 -27.57 -1.84
C ASN A 65 -25.42 -27.68 -2.55
N GLY A 66 -26.01 -26.56 -3.00
CA GLY A 66 -27.32 -26.55 -3.67
C GLY A 66 -27.34 -25.92 -5.05
N TRP A 67 -26.18 -25.57 -5.63
CA TRP A 67 -26.11 -24.80 -6.86
C TRP A 67 -25.94 -25.74 -8.06
N GLN A 68 -27.01 -25.93 -8.84
CA GLN A 68 -26.84 -26.34 -10.23
C GLN A 68 -26.09 -25.22 -10.94
N GLN A 69 -24.84 -25.47 -11.37
CA GLN A 69 -24.02 -24.46 -12.04
C GLN A 69 -24.76 -23.96 -13.29
N PRO A 70 -25.23 -22.70 -13.32
CA PRO A 70 -25.89 -22.17 -14.49
C PRO A 70 -24.92 -22.15 -15.68
N ALA A 71 -25.45 -22.31 -16.89
CA ALA A 71 -24.67 -22.06 -18.10
C ALA A 71 -24.11 -20.62 -18.04
N GLY A 72 -22.78 -20.46 -18.14
CA GLY A 72 -22.08 -19.18 -17.99
C GLY A 72 -21.32 -19.00 -16.66
N PHE A 73 -21.60 -19.81 -15.64
CA PHE A 73 -20.89 -19.74 -14.35
C PHE A 73 -19.40 -20.04 -14.47
N GLN A 74 -19.01 -21.02 -15.29
CA GLN A 74 -17.60 -21.34 -15.52
C GLN A 74 -16.83 -20.21 -16.20
N ALA A 75 -17.46 -19.46 -17.11
CA ALA A 75 -16.83 -18.32 -17.77
C ALA A 75 -16.59 -17.19 -16.76
N ALA A 76 -17.62 -16.83 -15.99
CA ALA A 76 -17.50 -15.83 -14.92
C ALA A 76 -16.48 -16.23 -13.84
N ALA A 77 -16.40 -17.51 -13.49
CA ALA A 77 -15.41 -18.03 -12.54
C ALA A 77 -13.97 -17.93 -13.07
N LYS A 78 -13.76 -18.18 -14.38
CA LYS A 78 -12.45 -17.98 -15.03
C LYS A 78 -12.06 -16.52 -15.05
N ASP A 79 -12.98 -15.62 -15.42
CA ASP A 79 -12.72 -14.17 -15.44
C ASP A 79 -12.38 -13.65 -14.04
N LEU A 80 -13.11 -14.13 -13.02
CA LEU A 80 -12.81 -13.85 -11.62
C LEU A 80 -11.40 -14.29 -11.23
N ALA A 81 -11.01 -15.52 -11.59
CA ALA A 81 -9.68 -16.05 -11.27
C ALA A 81 -8.57 -15.21 -11.95
N LEU A 82 -8.77 -14.80 -13.20
CA LEU A 82 -7.85 -13.93 -13.93
C LEU A 82 -7.70 -12.57 -13.25
N GLN A 83 -8.82 -11.92 -12.91
CA GLN A 83 -8.79 -10.62 -12.21
C GLN A 83 -8.14 -10.71 -10.83
N GLN A 84 -8.41 -11.77 -10.07
CA GLN A 84 -7.76 -12.00 -8.78
C GLN A 84 -6.25 -12.16 -8.92
N THR A 85 -5.80 -12.93 -9.92
CA THR A 85 -4.37 -13.15 -10.19
C THR A 85 -3.68 -11.85 -10.60
N ALA A 86 -4.33 -11.07 -11.46
CA ALA A 86 -3.84 -9.75 -11.87
C ALA A 86 -3.73 -8.79 -10.68
N LEU A 87 -4.76 -8.72 -9.83
CA LEU A 87 -4.78 -7.88 -8.64
C LEU A 87 -3.66 -8.26 -7.66
N VAL A 88 -3.47 -9.55 -7.38
CA VAL A 88 -2.39 -10.02 -6.50
C VAL A 88 -1.02 -9.64 -7.07
N THR A 89 -0.86 -9.75 -8.39
CA THR A 89 0.39 -9.37 -9.06
C THR A 89 0.66 -7.87 -8.94
N ALA A 90 -0.35 -7.03 -9.21
CA ALA A 90 -0.24 -5.58 -9.07
C ALA A 90 0.05 -5.16 -7.63
N TYR A 91 -0.57 -5.82 -6.65
CA TYR A 91 -0.33 -5.56 -5.23
C TYR A 91 1.10 -5.90 -4.83
N ARG A 92 1.64 -7.04 -5.29
CA ARG A 92 3.05 -7.41 -5.07
C ARG A 92 4.02 -6.38 -5.65
N GLN A 93 3.75 -5.89 -6.86
CA GLN A 93 4.56 -4.83 -7.48
C GLN A 93 4.50 -3.54 -6.67
N THR A 94 3.31 -3.18 -6.16
CA THR A 94 3.12 -2.00 -5.32
C THR A 94 3.92 -2.10 -4.01
N LEU A 95 3.95 -3.28 -3.38
CA LEU A 95 4.78 -3.52 -2.19
C LEU A 95 6.28 -3.39 -2.48
N GLN A 96 6.74 -3.91 -3.62
CA GLN A 96 8.13 -3.76 -4.04
C GLN A 96 8.50 -2.28 -4.27
N ALA A 97 7.62 -1.52 -4.91
CA ALA A 97 7.80 -0.08 -5.09
C ALA A 97 7.85 0.66 -3.74
N ALA A 98 6.98 0.31 -2.79
CA ALA A 98 7.01 0.90 -1.45
C ALA A 98 8.34 0.61 -0.72
N ALA A 99 8.85 -0.63 -0.81
CA ALA A 99 10.11 -1.00 -0.20
C ALA A 99 11.30 -0.24 -0.83
N ALA A 100 11.31 -0.08 -2.15
CA ALA A 100 12.32 0.71 -2.85
C ALA A 100 12.29 2.19 -2.41
N GLU A 101 11.10 2.79 -2.33
CA GLU A 101 10.92 4.17 -1.90
C GLU A 101 11.38 4.38 -0.45
N GLN A 102 11.07 3.43 0.44
CA GLN A 102 11.53 3.45 1.82
C GLN A 102 13.07 3.46 1.91
N GLN A 103 13.74 2.66 1.06
CA GLN A 103 15.20 2.64 1.01
C GLN A 103 15.77 3.98 0.53
N GLN A 104 15.15 4.61 -0.47
CA GLN A 104 15.55 5.93 -0.96
C GLN A 104 15.44 6.99 0.13
N ILE A 105 14.28 7.10 0.79
CA ILE A 105 14.07 8.03 1.91
C ILE A 105 15.09 7.80 3.03
N ALA A 106 15.38 6.54 3.35
CA ALA A 106 16.39 6.22 4.36
C ALA A 106 17.81 6.66 3.95
N GLY A 107 18.15 6.59 2.66
CA GLY A 107 19.39 7.11 2.10
C GLY A 107 19.49 8.64 2.26
N GLU A 108 18.47 9.36 1.78
CA GLU A 108 18.38 10.82 1.88
C GLU A 108 18.51 11.30 3.34
N LEU A 109 17.86 10.61 4.29
CA LEU A 109 17.97 10.94 5.71
C LEU A 109 19.38 10.75 6.27
N ARG A 110 20.14 9.76 5.80
CA ARG A 110 21.54 9.58 6.22
C ARG A 110 22.41 10.72 5.70
N GLU A 111 22.22 11.12 4.45
CA GLU A 111 22.95 12.24 3.84
C GLU A 111 22.66 13.56 4.56
N LEU A 112 21.38 13.85 4.83
CA LEU A 112 20.98 15.03 5.60
C LEU A 112 21.62 15.06 7.01
N ARG A 113 21.62 13.92 7.71
CA ARG A 113 22.27 13.82 9.02
C ARG A 113 23.79 13.98 8.95
N ALA A 114 24.43 13.46 7.91
CA ALA A 114 25.86 13.63 7.70
C ALA A 114 26.20 15.11 7.42
N ALA A 115 25.42 15.78 6.57
CA ALA A 115 25.57 17.21 6.29
C ALA A 115 25.38 18.06 7.56
N GLN A 116 24.35 17.77 8.36
CA GLN A 116 24.13 18.45 9.64
C GLN A 116 25.29 18.27 10.61
N ARG A 117 25.86 17.05 10.72
CA ARG A 117 27.03 16.78 11.57
C ARG A 117 28.26 17.55 11.12
N LEU A 118 28.49 17.64 9.82
CA LEU A 118 29.58 18.46 9.28
C LEU A 118 29.35 19.93 9.63
N GLN A 119 28.15 20.45 9.39
CA GLN A 119 27.81 21.85 9.67
C GLN A 119 27.94 22.19 11.17
N THR A 120 27.47 21.33 12.07
CA THR A 120 27.62 21.55 13.52
C THR A 120 29.07 21.37 13.98
N GLY A 121 29.81 20.42 13.40
CA GLY A 121 31.24 20.24 13.66
C GLY A 121 32.08 21.44 13.26
N TYR A 122 31.83 22.00 12.07
CA TYR A 122 32.49 23.23 11.62
C TYR A 122 32.03 24.46 12.42
N ALA A 123 30.74 24.61 12.73
CA ALA A 123 30.27 25.72 13.56
C ALA A 123 30.89 25.67 14.98
N GLY A 124 31.08 24.48 15.53
CA GLY A 124 31.72 24.28 16.83
C GLY A 124 33.24 24.56 16.84
N SER A 125 33.95 24.30 15.73
CA SER A 125 35.40 24.54 15.64
C SER A 125 35.78 26.02 15.48
N TRP A 126 34.85 26.85 14.98
CA TRP A 126 35.07 28.30 14.78
C TRP A 126 34.36 29.17 15.82
N ALA A 127 33.56 28.59 16.72
CA ALA A 127 33.00 29.32 17.84
C ALA A 127 34.11 29.68 18.84
N PRO A 128 34.32 30.97 19.17
CA PRO A 128 35.32 31.34 20.17
C PRO A 128 34.97 30.69 21.50
N HIS A 129 35.85 29.83 22.02
CA HIS A 129 35.67 29.26 23.35
C HIS A 129 35.55 30.38 24.40
N PRO A 130 34.39 30.53 25.07
CA PRO A 130 34.25 31.51 26.14
C PRO A 130 34.94 30.94 27.38
N GLY A 131 36.27 31.08 27.47
CA GLY A 131 37.02 30.58 28.63
C GLY A 131 38.54 30.59 28.51
N GLY A 132 39.11 30.79 27.32
CA GLY A 132 40.55 30.85 27.14
C GLY A 132 41.13 32.20 27.57
N ARG A 133 41.38 32.42 28.87
CA ARG A 133 42.30 33.49 29.31
C ARG A 133 43.69 33.17 28.78
N LEU A 134 44.05 33.74 27.62
CA LEU A 134 45.43 33.81 27.17
C LEU A 134 46.20 34.69 28.16
N SER A 135 46.88 34.06 29.11
CA SER A 135 47.81 34.73 30.00
C SER A 135 49.07 35.04 29.22
N VAL A 136 49.14 36.24 28.64
CA VAL A 136 50.38 36.81 28.12
C VAL A 136 51.20 37.21 29.34
N LYS A 137 52.19 36.39 29.71
CA LYS A 137 53.21 36.78 30.69
C LYS A 137 54.22 37.70 29.98
N GLY A 138 54.21 38.98 30.37
CA GLY A 138 55.36 39.88 30.26
C GLY A 138 56.33 39.65 31.41
#